data_AF-A0A5Q4ZZ49-F1
#
_entry.id   AF-A0A5Q4ZZ49-F1
#
_cell.length_a   1.000
_cell.length_b   1.000
_cell.length_c   1.000
_cell.angle_alpha   90.00
_cell.angle_beta   90.00
_cell.angle_gamma   90.00
#
_symmetry.space_group_name_H-M   'P 1'
#
loop_
_entity.id
_entity.type
_entity.pdbx_description
1 polymer ?
#
loop_
_entity_poly.entity_id
_entity_poly.type
_entity_poly.pdbx_seq_one_letter_code
_entity_poly.pdbx_strand_id
1 'polypeptide(L)'
;MGIILVTGRSDRIDRIVGLEMGADDYVTKPLELRELVVRVKKFALANRPRATGATAHSDNCYRFAGYCLNVSRHTPGAGWRAD
;
A
#
# COMPACT_ATOMS: atom_id res chain seq x y z
N MET A 1 1.57 1.24 0.01
CA MET A 1 1.64 0.24 1.10
C MET A 1 0.97 -1.01 0.56
N GLY A 2 1.58 -2.19 0.71
CA GLY A 2 1.01 -3.44 0.17
C GLY A 2 0.38 -4.27 1.29
N ILE A 3 -0.90 -4.62 1.17
CA ILE A 3 -1.65 -5.45 2.12
C ILE A 3 -1.97 -6.79 1.46
N ILE A 4 -1.46 -7.87 2.04
CA ILE A 4 -1.75 -9.25 1.59
C ILE A 4 -2.61 -9.92 2.66
N LEU A 5 -3.82 -10.36 2.29
CA LEU A 5 -4.70 -11.09 3.20
C LEU A 5 -4.42 -12.59 3.10
N VAL A 6 -4.05 -13.24 4.21
CA VAL A 6 -3.79 -14.69 4.26
C VAL A 6 -4.80 -15.35 5.19
N THR A 7 -5.67 -16.21 4.65
CA THR A 7 -6.87 -16.67 5.36
C THR A 7 -7.27 -18.11 5.00
N GLY A 8 -8.01 -18.78 5.88
CA GLY A 8 -8.60 -20.10 5.59
C GLY A 8 -9.92 -20.03 4.82
N ARG A 9 -10.48 -18.82 4.64
CA ARG A 9 -11.68 -18.60 3.83
C ARG A 9 -11.33 -18.68 2.36
N SER A 10 -11.87 -19.67 1.67
CA SER A 10 -11.59 -19.95 0.26
C SER A 10 -12.75 -19.62 -0.67
N ASP A 11 -13.82 -19.03 -0.15
CA ASP A 11 -14.97 -18.63 -0.96
C ASP A 11 -14.58 -17.51 -1.94
N ARG A 12 -15.14 -17.58 -3.14
CA ARG A 12 -14.87 -16.60 -4.20
C ARG A 12 -15.35 -15.21 -3.81
N ILE A 13 -16.47 -15.11 -3.10
CA ILE A 13 -17.04 -13.86 -2.63
C ILE A 13 -16.12 -13.22 -1.59
N ASP A 14 -15.61 -14.00 -0.63
CA ASP A 14 -14.66 -13.50 0.38
C ASP A 14 -13.40 -12.90 -0.28
N ARG A 15 -12.92 -13.53 -1.36
CA ARG A 15 -11.79 -13.01 -2.14
C ARG A 15 -12.11 -11.68 -2.81
N ILE A 16 -13.25 -11.58 -3.48
CA ILE A 16 -13.68 -10.36 -4.18
C ILE A 16 -13.80 -9.21 -3.18
N VAL A 17 -14.53 -9.44 -2.08
CA VAL A 17 -14.74 -8.46 -1.02
C VAL A 17 -13.41 -8.02 -0.40
N GLY A 18 -12.48 -8.95 -0.14
CA GLY A 18 -11.16 -8.63 0.40
C GLY A 18 -10.36 -7.70 -0.52
N LEU A 19 -10.41 -7.93 -1.84
CA LEU A 19 -9.74 -7.07 -2.82
C LEU A 19 -10.43 -5.70 -2.94
N GLU A 20 -11.76 -5.66 -2.95
CA GLU A 20 -12.54 -4.40 -2.99
C GLU A 20 -12.33 -3.53 -1.75
N MET A 21 -12.07 -4.14 -0.59
CA MET A 21 -11.72 -3.43 0.65
C MET A 21 -10.27 -2.90 0.67
N GLY A 22 -9.50 -3.11 -0.40
CA GLY A 22 -8.16 -2.54 -0.57
C GLY A 22 -7.02 -3.50 -0.23
N ALA A 23 -7.25 -4.81 -0.18
CA ALA A 23 -6.15 -5.77 -0.21
C ALA A 23 -5.51 -5.80 -1.61
N ASP A 24 -4.19 -5.84 -1.66
CA ASP A 24 -3.43 -6.01 -2.90
C ASP A 24 -3.35 -7.48 -3.33
N ASP A 25 -3.49 -8.41 -2.38
CA ASP A 25 -3.56 -9.86 -2.65
C ASP A 25 -4.43 -10.57 -1.62
N TYR A 26 -4.97 -11.72 -2.02
CA TYR A 26 -5.76 -12.60 -1.18
C TYR A 26 -5.30 -14.04 -1.38
N VAL A 27 -4.74 -14.65 -0.33
CA VAL A 27 -4.12 -15.97 -0.34
C VAL A 27 -4.86 -16.89 0.63
N THR A 28 -5.35 -18.01 0.09
CA THR A 28 -6.05 -19.03 0.86
C THR A 28 -5.08 -20.04 1.46
N LYS A 29 -5.33 -20.50 2.69
CA LYS A 29 -4.62 -21.62 3.32
C LYS A 29 -5.24 -22.96 2.88
N PRO A 30 -4.46 -24.05 2.79
CA PRO A 30 -3.01 -24.13 2.98
C PRO A 30 -2.25 -23.55 1.77
N LEU A 31 -1.09 -22.95 2.02
CA LEU A 31 -0.26 -22.35 0.99
C LEU A 31 1.18 -22.84 1.08
N GLU A 32 1.87 -22.85 -0.04
CA GLU A 32 3.30 -23.12 -0.10
C GLU A 32 4.09 -21.86 0.30
N LEU A 33 4.97 -21.97 1.29
CA LEU A 33 5.75 -20.83 1.79
C LEU A 33 6.58 -20.17 0.69
N ARG A 34 7.08 -20.97 -0.27
CA ARG A 34 7.85 -20.46 -1.41
C ARG A 34 6.99 -19.59 -2.33
N GLU A 35 5.71 -19.91 -2.50
CA GLU A 35 4.79 -19.09 -3.29
C GLU A 35 4.54 -17.74 -2.60
N LEU A 36 4.31 -17.74 -1.29
CA LEU A 36 4.12 -16.51 -0.52
C LEU A 36 5.33 -15.58 -0.64
N VAL A 37 6.54 -16.12 -0.53
CA VAL A 37 7.78 -15.33 -0.69
C VAL A 37 7.84 -14.66 -2.07
N VAL A 38 7.46 -15.37 -3.14
CA VAL A 38 7.43 -14.80 -4.49
C VAL A 38 6.37 -13.69 -4.60
N ARG A 39 5.19 -13.89 -4.03
CA ARG A 39 4.11 -12.88 -4.00
C ARG A 39 4.55 -11.62 -3.27
N VAL A 40 5.09 -11.75 -2.06
CA VAL A 40 5.62 -10.62 -1.27
C VAL A 40 6.69 -9.86 -2.05
N LYS A 41 7.63 -10.57 -2.71
CA LYS A 41 8.66 -9.94 -3.55
C LYS A 41 8.06 -9.17 -4.74
N LYS A 42 7.03 -9.71 -5.38
CA LYS A 42 6.32 -9.01 -6.48
C LYS A 42 5.71 -7.70 -6.00
N PHE A 43 5.02 -7.69 -4.86
CA PHE A 43 4.47 -6.45 -4.29
C PHE A 43 5.54 -5.45 -3.88
N ALA A 44 6.62 -5.90 -3.24
CA ALA A 44 7.72 -5.03 -2.84
C ALA A 44 8.42 -4.38 -4.04
N LEU A 45 8.53 -5.10 -5.17
CA LEU A 45 9.09 -4.56 -6.41
C LEU A 45 8.13 -3.59 -7.09
N ALA A 46 6.84 -3.91 -7.15
CA ALA A 46 5.82 -3.05 -7.76
C ALA A 46 5.66 -1.72 -7.00
N ASN A 47 5.77 -1.75 -5.67
CA ASN A 47 5.68 -0.56 -4.82
C ASN A 47 7.00 0.20 -4.65
N ARG A 48 8.07 -0.14 -5.40
CA ARG A 48 9.22 0.76 -5.47
C ARG A 48 8.79 2.06 -6.13
N PRO A 49 8.97 3.22 -5.48
CA PRO A 49 8.80 4.48 -6.17
C PRO A 49 9.74 4.44 -7.38
N ARG A 50 9.17 4.52 -8.58
CA ARG A 50 9.95 4.66 -9.79
C ARG A 50 10.80 5.90 -9.56
N ALA A 51 12.13 5.75 -9.57
CA ALA A 51 13.04 6.88 -9.47
C ALA A 51 12.89 7.71 -10.74
N THR A 52 11.81 8.48 -10.83
CA THR A 52 11.67 9.55 -11.80
C THR A 52 12.69 10.60 -11.39
N GLY A 53 13.65 10.84 -12.28
CA GLY A 53 14.75 11.78 -12.08
C GLY A 53 14.26 13.07 -11.43
N ALA A 54 15.04 13.51 -10.45
CA ALA A 54 14.75 14.66 -9.62
C ALA A 54 14.44 15.91 -10.47
N THR A 55 13.24 16.46 -10.27
CA THR A 55 13.05 17.91 -10.21
C THR A 55 12.31 18.17 -8.93
N ALA A 56 12.94 18.94 -8.03
CA ALA A 56 12.41 19.28 -6.73
C ALA A 56 11.06 19.97 -6.90
N HIS A 57 9.98 19.30 -6.53
CA HIS A 57 8.67 19.92 -6.46
C HIS A 57 8.30 20.02 -4.98
N SER A 58 8.28 21.27 -4.51
CA SER A 58 7.69 21.73 -3.25
C SER A 58 6.22 21.34 -3.08
N ASP A 59 5.58 20.73 -4.09
CA ASP A 59 4.13 20.70 -4.22
C ASP A 59 3.51 19.33 -3.90
N ASN A 60 4.28 18.39 -3.36
CA ASN A 60 3.73 17.07 -3.01
C ASN A 60 3.16 16.98 -1.59
N CYS A 61 2.83 18.12 -0.98
CA CYS A 61 2.16 18.24 0.32
C CYS A 61 0.81 18.94 0.13
N TYR A 62 -0.29 18.19 0.23
CA TYR A 62 -1.64 18.76 0.32
C TYR A 62 -1.93 19.13 1.76
N ARG A 63 -2.32 20.38 2.00
CA ARG A 63 -2.59 20.91 3.34
C ARG A 63 -4.08 21.12 3.54
N PHE A 64 -4.64 20.55 4.60
CA PHE A 64 -6.04 20.73 4.97
C PHE A 64 -6.20 20.51 6.48
N ALA A 65 -7.02 21.34 7.13
CA ALA A 65 -7.40 21.16 8.54
C ALA A 65 -6.22 20.88 9.51
N GLY A 66 -5.05 21.51 9.30
CA GLY A 66 -3.86 21.30 10.13
C GLY A 66 -3.02 20.05 9.80
N TYR A 67 -3.41 19.26 8.80
CA TYR A 67 -2.67 18.10 8.31
C TYR A 67 -1.92 18.42 7.01
N CYS A 68 -0.71 17.85 6.85
CA CYS A 68 -0.02 17.78 5.56
C CYS A 68 0.00 16.33 5.09
N LEU A 69 -0.64 16.07 3.95
CA LEU A 69 -0.56 14.79 3.26
C LEU A 69 0.56 14.87 2.23
N ASN A 70 1.66 14.17 2.49
CA ASN A 70 2.68 13.96 1.48
C ASN A 70 2.21 12.84 0.52
N VAL A 71 2.03 13.12 -0.77
CA VAL A 71 1.49 12.09 -1.69
C VAL A 71 2.56 11.11 -2.15
N SER A 72 3.84 11.49 -2.09
CA SER A 72 4.96 10.58 -2.41
C SER A 72 5.38 9.70 -1.24
N ARG A 73 5.04 10.09 -0.01
CA ARG A 73 5.24 9.29 1.20
C ARG A 73 3.86 9.04 1.78
N HIS A 74 3.28 7.86 1.52
CA HIS A 74 1.99 7.39 2.06
C HIS A 74 1.97 7.33 3.60
N THR A 75 2.15 8.48 4.23
CA THR A 75 2.30 8.76 5.65
C THR A 75 1.77 10.19 5.85
N PRO A 76 0.67 10.39 6.58
CA PRO A 76 0.29 11.72 7.00
C PRO A 76 1.38 12.27 7.92
N GLY A 77 1.93 13.44 7.59
CA GLY A 77 2.85 14.16 8.47
C GLY A 77 2.02 14.99 9.45
N ALA A 78 2.06 14.63 10.73
CA ALA A 78 1.53 15.50 11.77
C ALA A 78 2.52 16.65 12.02
N GLY A 79 2.03 17.89 11.96
CA GLY A 79 2.78 19.07 12.40
C GLY A 79 3.23 20.02 11.29
N TRP A 80 2.30 20.83 10.79
CA TRP A 80 2.59 22.20 10.39
C TRP A 80 1.76 23.07 11.33
N ARG A 81 2.39 23.70 12.32
CA ARG A 81 1.76 24.79 13.06
C ARG A 81 2.16 26.07 12.34
N ALA A 82 1.21 26.65 11.61
CA ALA A 82 1.17 28.09 11.49
C ALA A 82 0.40 28.55 12.73
N ASP A 83 1.12 29.27 13.59
CA ASP A 83 0.64 30.27 14.55
C ASP A 83 -0.79 30.10 15.09
#